data_AF-A0A7S3DQ07-F1
#
_entry.id   AF-A0A7S3DQ07-F1
#
_cell.length_a   1.000
_cell.length_b   1.000
_cell.length_c   1.000
_cell.angle_alpha   90.00
_cell.angle_beta   90.00
_cell.angle_gamma   90.00
#
_symmetry.space_group_name_H-M   'P 1'
#
loop_
_entity.id
_entity.type
_entity.pdbx_description
1 polymer ?
#
loop_
_entity_poly.entity_id
_entity_poly.type
_entity_poly.pdbx_seq_one_letter_code
_entity_poly.pdbx_strand_id
1 'polypeptide(L)'
;YITAQSIQVLEGVVIAQSNAAAAFADLQGVVVLTNRLSRELGTLETDETTATTTATSTPPTYAQRVLLFSLVTCLTVVFHQESNPTTNPATAGTNNNPTGSNQLRQPSLTKAIISLLQHVPSYGGHLASLVATLLGDILNHDPHVVHYVHESGIAQAFFNMVQGNISFLGAPPPSEASTSPILPSVPELIMAIPNVLAALALTEDGAKAVKEANPFPALISLFYNPQYAMPASRCLLNELTAIVGTGLEEIMRHVEGVKPLIMKAIVEAMNTVADMGNELQQKEYSVTERGLSPNPELELQR
;
A
#
# COMPACT_ATOMS: atom_id res chain seq x y z
N TYR A 1 3.07 -24.77 -0.06
CA TYR A 1 1.66 -25.20 0.01
C TYR A 1 1.31 -25.75 1.39
N ILE A 2 1.91 -26.85 1.86
CA ILE A 2 1.64 -27.40 3.20
C ILE A 2 1.85 -26.36 4.31
N THR A 3 2.98 -25.64 4.30
CA THR A 3 3.25 -24.56 5.27
C THR A 3 2.20 -23.45 5.24
N ALA A 4 1.72 -23.06 4.06
CA ALA A 4 0.70 -22.04 3.90
C ALA A 4 -0.66 -22.52 4.46
N GLN A 5 -1.02 -23.76 4.19
CA GLN A 5 -2.24 -24.38 4.72
C GLN A 5 -2.15 -24.56 6.24
N SER A 6 -0.99 -24.94 6.78
CA SER A 6 -0.78 -25.00 8.22
C SER A 6 -0.93 -23.64 8.88
N ILE A 7 -0.44 -22.56 8.26
CA ILE A 7 -0.58 -21.22 8.82
C ILE A 7 -2.02 -20.70 8.64
N GLN A 8 -2.69 -20.94 7.52
CA GLN A 8 -4.10 -20.58 7.35
C GLN A 8 -5.01 -21.30 8.35
N VAL A 9 -4.69 -22.54 8.72
CA VAL A 9 -5.40 -23.26 9.79
C VAL A 9 -5.10 -22.65 11.15
N LEU A 10 -3.83 -22.32 11.45
CA LEU A 10 -3.46 -21.65 12.70
C LEU A 10 -4.10 -20.26 12.82
N GLU A 11 -4.10 -19.51 11.72
CA GLU A 11 -4.79 -18.23 11.53
C GLU A 11 -6.28 -18.42 11.81
N GLY A 12 -6.94 -19.38 11.13
CA GLY A 12 -8.35 -19.68 11.37
C GLY A 12 -8.68 -20.03 12.82
N VAL A 13 -7.79 -20.73 13.54
CA VAL A 13 -7.97 -21.07 14.96
C VAL A 13 -7.83 -19.85 15.88
N VAL A 14 -6.87 -18.95 15.61
CA VAL A 14 -6.69 -17.70 16.38
C VAL A 14 -7.83 -16.72 16.10
N ILE A 15 -8.29 -16.65 14.85
CA ILE A 15 -9.39 -15.75 14.43
C ILE A 15 -10.74 -16.22 14.99
N ALA A 16 -11.01 -17.53 15.01
CA ALA A 16 -12.35 -18.06 15.31
C ALA A 16 -12.75 -18.03 16.80
N GLN A 17 -11.80 -17.83 17.73
CA GLN A 17 -12.09 -17.83 19.17
C GLN A 17 -11.36 -16.70 19.90
N SER A 18 -12.11 -15.76 20.49
CA SER A 18 -11.53 -14.67 21.29
C SER A 18 -10.69 -15.16 22.48
N ASN A 19 -11.06 -16.31 23.07
CA ASN A 19 -10.27 -16.96 24.12
C ASN A 19 -8.92 -17.52 23.61
N ALA A 20 -8.85 -17.89 22.33
CA ALA A 20 -7.62 -18.38 21.72
C ALA A 20 -6.62 -17.25 21.46
N ALA A 21 -7.09 -16.04 21.17
CA ALA A 21 -6.24 -14.86 21.00
C ALA A 21 -5.54 -14.46 22.31
N ALA A 22 -6.26 -14.50 23.44
CA ALA A 22 -5.66 -14.26 24.77
C ALA A 22 -4.56 -15.30 25.09
N ALA A 23 -4.88 -16.59 24.92
CA ALA A 23 -3.91 -17.67 25.15
C ALA A 23 -2.71 -17.59 24.18
N PHE A 24 -2.93 -17.19 22.94
CA PHE A 24 -1.87 -16.97 21.95
C PHE A 24 -0.91 -15.85 22.40
N ALA A 25 -1.46 -14.76 22.94
CA ALA A 25 -0.66 -13.66 23.42
C ALA A 25 0.12 -14.01 24.70
N ASP A 26 -0.51 -14.72 25.64
CA ASP A 26 0.14 -15.27 26.85
C ASP A 26 1.33 -16.19 26.53
N LEU A 27 1.25 -16.94 25.42
CA LEU A 27 2.32 -17.81 24.92
C LEU A 27 3.39 -17.07 24.08
N GLN A 28 3.40 -15.74 24.11
CA GLN A 28 4.30 -14.89 23.31
C GLN A 28 4.15 -15.11 21.79
N GLY A 29 2.98 -15.51 21.32
CA GLY A 29 2.72 -15.80 19.91
C GLY A 29 3.01 -14.61 19.00
N VAL A 30 2.71 -13.39 19.44
CA VAL A 30 3.00 -12.15 18.71
C VAL A 30 4.50 -11.97 18.47
N VAL A 31 5.33 -12.25 19.48
CA VAL A 31 6.80 -12.17 19.38
C VAL A 31 7.33 -13.23 18.41
N VAL A 32 6.73 -14.42 18.38
CA VAL A 32 7.07 -15.47 17.40
C VAL A 32 6.74 -15.00 15.98
N LEU A 33 5.58 -14.38 15.76
CA LEU A 33 5.19 -13.85 14.45
C LEU A 33 6.13 -12.74 13.99
N THR A 34 6.42 -11.74 14.84
CA THR A 34 7.30 -10.63 14.47
C THR A 34 8.73 -11.08 14.24
N ASN A 35 9.28 -11.98 15.07
CA ASN A 35 10.60 -12.56 14.85
C ASN A 35 10.66 -13.39 13.56
N ARG A 36 9.61 -14.15 13.26
CA ARG A 36 9.57 -14.93 12.02
C ARG A 36 9.48 -14.01 10.81
N LEU A 37 8.65 -12.96 10.87
CA LEU A 37 8.55 -11.94 9.83
C LEU A 37 9.92 -11.30 9.56
N SER A 38 10.61 -10.84 10.60
CA SER A 38 11.94 -10.26 10.47
C SER A 38 12.96 -11.26 9.93
N ARG A 39 12.88 -12.55 10.29
CA ARG A 39 13.78 -13.57 9.74
C ARG A 39 13.55 -13.79 8.25
N GLU A 40 12.30 -13.91 7.82
CA GLU A 40 11.96 -14.11 6.40
C GLU A 40 12.36 -12.90 5.55
N LEU A 41 12.29 -11.69 6.10
CA LEU A 41 12.77 -10.48 5.43
C LEU A 41 14.30 -10.36 5.49
N GLY A 42 14.92 -10.72 6.63
CA GLY A 42 16.36 -10.66 6.86
C GLY A 42 17.17 -11.71 6.06
N THR A 43 16.54 -12.79 5.59
CA THR A 43 17.16 -13.68 4.57
C THR A 43 17.48 -12.96 3.26
N LEU A 44 16.98 -11.73 3.06
CA LEU A 44 17.29 -10.87 1.92
C LEU A 44 18.33 -9.77 2.26
N GLU A 45 18.64 -9.55 3.55
CA GLU A 45 19.59 -8.54 4.03
C GLU A 45 20.92 -9.16 4.54
N THR A 46 21.03 -10.49 4.68
CA THR A 46 22.24 -11.15 5.17
C THR A 46 23.13 -11.66 4.02
N ASP A 47 24.11 -10.84 3.64
CA ASP A 47 25.53 -11.22 3.63
C ASP A 47 26.46 -9.99 3.46
N GLU A 48 26.49 -9.09 4.44
CA GLU A 48 27.45 -7.97 4.45
C GLU A 48 28.82 -8.31 5.06
N THR A 49 29.07 -9.54 5.52
CA THR A 49 30.35 -9.88 6.17
C THR A 49 31.29 -10.77 5.34
N THR A 50 30.97 -11.07 4.08
CA THR A 50 31.92 -11.77 3.20
C THR A 50 31.89 -11.25 1.76
N ALA A 51 32.76 -10.28 1.48
CA ALA A 51 33.46 -10.03 0.22
C ALA A 51 32.73 -10.24 -1.13
N THR A 52 32.51 -9.12 -1.81
CA THR A 52 32.83 -8.93 -3.24
C THR A 52 32.20 -9.92 -4.22
N THR A 53 30.87 -9.97 -4.27
CA THR A 53 30.17 -10.34 -5.52
C THR A 53 28.85 -9.57 -5.57
N THR A 54 28.54 -9.00 -6.72
CA THR A 54 27.29 -8.29 -7.03
C THR A 54 26.07 -8.90 -6.32
N ALA A 55 25.60 -8.25 -5.26
CA ALA A 55 24.39 -8.62 -4.53
C ALA A 55 23.19 -8.43 -5.46
N THR A 56 22.89 -9.47 -6.23
CA THR A 56 21.59 -9.61 -6.89
C THR A 56 20.64 -10.08 -5.80
N SER A 57 19.85 -9.14 -5.25
CA SER A 57 18.76 -9.48 -4.34
C SER A 57 17.83 -10.46 -5.04
N THR A 58 17.92 -11.73 -4.69
CA THR A 58 17.05 -12.75 -5.29
C THR A 58 15.62 -12.43 -4.90
N PRO A 59 14.67 -12.34 -5.87
CA PRO A 59 13.29 -12.06 -5.55
C PRO A 59 12.73 -13.16 -4.62
N PRO A 60 11.87 -12.80 -3.66
CA PRO A 60 11.36 -13.76 -2.69
C PRO A 60 10.57 -14.86 -3.40
N THR A 61 10.76 -16.10 -2.95
CA THR A 61 10.06 -17.25 -3.52
C THR A 61 8.55 -17.15 -3.30
N TYR A 62 7.75 -17.83 -4.12
CA TYR A 62 6.29 -17.89 -3.92
C TYR A 62 5.92 -18.40 -2.52
N ALA A 63 6.64 -19.40 -2.00
CA ALA A 63 6.41 -19.93 -0.66
C ALA A 63 6.66 -18.88 0.43
N GLN A 64 7.72 -18.07 0.27
CA GLN A 64 8.06 -16.98 1.17
C GLN A 64 7.02 -15.86 1.11
N ARG A 65 6.56 -15.45 -0.09
CA ARG A 65 5.49 -14.44 -0.22
C ARG A 65 4.20 -14.87 0.49
N VAL A 66 3.83 -16.15 0.37
CA VAL A 66 2.64 -16.68 1.06
C VAL A 66 2.85 -16.71 2.57
N LEU A 67 4.04 -17.09 3.04
CA LEU A 67 4.39 -17.04 4.46
C LEU A 67 4.32 -15.61 5.01
N LEU A 68 4.92 -14.64 4.33
CA LEU A 68 4.86 -13.23 4.70
C LEU A 68 3.42 -12.72 4.74
N PHE A 69 2.61 -13.07 3.74
CA PHE A 69 1.19 -12.75 3.70
C PHE A 69 0.47 -13.27 4.93
N SER A 70 0.59 -14.57 5.24
CA SER A 70 -0.08 -15.14 6.40
C SER A 70 0.42 -14.55 7.73
N LEU A 71 1.72 -14.26 7.87
CA LEU A 71 2.27 -13.62 9.07
C LEU A 71 1.67 -12.22 9.29
N VAL A 72 1.60 -11.40 8.24
CA VAL A 72 1.02 -10.06 8.33
C VAL A 72 -0.47 -10.15 8.59
N THR A 73 -1.22 -11.04 7.94
CA THR A 73 -2.65 -11.21 8.22
C THR A 73 -2.90 -11.61 9.67
N CYS A 74 -2.13 -12.55 10.22
CA CYS A 74 -2.23 -12.92 11.63
C CYS A 74 -1.96 -11.71 12.55
N LEU A 75 -0.92 -10.92 12.26
CA LEU A 75 -0.61 -9.71 13.03
C LEU A 75 -1.75 -8.67 12.95
N THR A 76 -2.32 -8.45 11.76
CA THR A 76 -3.47 -7.56 11.57
C THR A 76 -4.65 -7.99 12.42
N VAL A 77 -5.02 -9.27 12.40
CA VAL A 77 -6.17 -9.73 13.20
C VAL A 77 -5.88 -9.66 14.70
N VAL A 78 -4.68 -10.08 15.14
CA VAL A 78 -4.32 -10.03 16.56
C VAL A 78 -4.38 -8.59 17.09
N PHE A 79 -3.79 -7.63 16.38
CA PHE A 79 -3.80 -6.23 16.82
C PHE A 79 -5.19 -5.59 16.76
N HIS A 80 -6.03 -5.99 15.79
CA HIS A 80 -7.42 -5.53 15.69
C HIS A 80 -8.31 -6.10 16.82
N GLN A 81 -8.05 -7.32 17.28
CA GLN A 81 -8.78 -7.90 18.42
C GLN A 81 -8.36 -7.27 19.76
N GLU A 82 -7.09 -6.90 19.91
CA GLU A 82 -6.58 -6.21 21.11
C GLU A 82 -7.13 -4.80 21.26
N SER A 83 -7.50 -4.15 20.15
CA SER A 83 -7.99 -2.78 20.17
C SER A 83 -9.49 -2.64 20.42
N ASN A 84 -10.26 -3.75 20.42
CA ASN A 84 -11.68 -3.76 20.72
C ASN A 84 -11.98 -4.25 22.15
N PRO A 85 -12.29 -3.37 23.12
CA PRO A 85 -12.52 -3.75 24.52
C PRO A 85 -13.79 -4.60 24.74
N THR A 86 -14.67 -4.71 23.73
CA THR A 86 -15.90 -5.52 23.83
C THR A 86 -15.67 -7.02 23.59
N THR A 87 -14.59 -7.39 22.92
CA THR A 87 -14.29 -8.79 22.57
C THR A 87 -13.48 -9.53 23.62
N ASN A 88 -12.88 -8.81 24.59
CA ASN A 88 -12.10 -9.46 25.66
C ASN A 88 -12.05 -8.64 26.98
N PRO A 89 -13.04 -8.80 27.87
CA PRO A 89 -13.05 -8.13 29.19
C PRO A 89 -11.93 -8.59 30.12
N ALA A 90 -11.28 -9.72 29.85
CA ALA A 90 -10.26 -10.31 30.71
C ALA A 90 -8.86 -9.70 30.51
N THR A 91 -8.60 -9.04 29.38
CA THR A 91 -7.28 -8.43 29.06
C THR A 91 -7.23 -6.92 29.29
N ALA A 92 -8.36 -6.29 29.62
CA ALA A 92 -8.46 -4.84 29.86
C ALA A 92 -7.69 -4.34 31.10
N GLY A 93 -6.98 -5.21 31.84
CA GLY A 93 -6.27 -4.87 33.07
C GLY A 93 -4.91 -5.55 33.28
N THR A 94 -4.40 -6.31 32.31
CA THR A 94 -3.06 -6.92 32.43
C THR A 94 -2.05 -6.12 31.61
N ASN A 95 -1.23 -5.33 32.29
CA ASN A 95 -0.20 -4.44 31.73
C ASN A 95 0.92 -5.13 30.91
N ASN A 96 0.81 -6.43 30.64
CA ASN A 96 1.84 -7.26 30.01
C ASN A 96 1.47 -7.74 28.60
N ASN A 97 0.25 -7.48 28.10
CA ASN A 97 -0.08 -7.86 26.73
C ASN A 97 0.48 -6.82 25.74
N PRO A 98 1.34 -7.19 24.78
CA PRO A 98 2.01 -6.20 23.96
C PRO A 98 1.08 -5.70 22.85
N THR A 99 0.46 -4.53 23.08
CA THR A 99 -0.39 -3.85 22.09
C THR A 99 0.30 -3.68 20.74
N GLY A 100 -0.48 -3.61 19.66
CA GLY A 100 0.02 -3.30 18.32
C GLY A 100 0.98 -2.11 18.28
N SER A 101 0.71 -1.04 19.03
CA SER A 101 1.60 0.12 19.19
C SER A 101 2.94 -0.21 19.83
N ASN A 102 2.94 -1.05 20.88
CA ASN A 102 4.16 -1.46 21.57
C ASN A 102 5.00 -2.40 20.71
N GLN A 103 4.37 -3.25 19.91
CA GLN A 103 5.05 -4.10 18.92
C GLN A 103 5.59 -3.29 17.75
N LEU A 104 4.87 -2.26 17.29
CA LEU A 104 5.34 -1.38 16.21
C LEU A 104 6.63 -0.64 16.58
N ARG A 105 6.80 -0.36 17.88
CA ARG A 105 8.03 0.23 18.45
C ARG A 105 9.20 -0.76 18.54
N GLN A 106 8.98 -2.05 18.32
CA GLN A 106 10.06 -3.05 18.32
C GLN A 106 10.82 -2.99 17.00
N PRO A 107 12.17 -2.95 17.02
CA PRO A 107 12.98 -2.83 15.81
C PRO A 107 12.71 -3.91 14.76
N SER A 108 12.30 -5.11 15.19
CA SER A 108 11.92 -6.23 14.33
C SER A 108 10.77 -5.88 13.40
N LEU A 109 9.66 -5.37 13.95
CA LEU A 109 8.46 -5.02 13.19
C LEU A 109 8.63 -3.70 12.43
N THR A 110 9.28 -2.70 13.03
CA THR A 110 9.58 -1.41 12.38
C THR A 110 10.34 -1.63 11.06
N LYS A 111 11.46 -2.35 11.12
CA LYS A 111 12.28 -2.64 9.94
C LYS A 111 11.54 -3.51 8.94
N ALA A 112 10.76 -4.47 9.42
CA ALA A 112 9.95 -5.33 8.56
C ALA A 112 8.95 -4.53 7.71
N ILE A 113 8.20 -3.63 8.35
CA ILE A 113 7.22 -2.76 7.66
C ILE A 113 7.91 -1.84 6.66
N ILE A 114 9.02 -1.20 7.06
CA ILE A 114 9.80 -0.34 6.16
C ILE A 114 10.28 -1.12 4.93
N SER A 115 10.86 -2.31 5.12
CA SER A 115 11.35 -3.15 4.03
C SER A 115 10.22 -3.58 3.08
N LEU A 116 9.06 -3.94 3.62
CA LEU A 116 7.88 -4.32 2.83
C LEU A 116 7.34 -3.14 1.99
N LEU A 117 7.26 -1.95 2.58
CA LEU A 117 6.82 -0.72 1.90
C LEU A 117 7.83 -0.23 0.85
N GLN A 118 9.13 -0.42 1.09
CA GLN A 118 10.18 -0.01 0.15
C GLN A 118 10.37 -0.98 -1.03
N HIS A 119 9.94 -2.24 -0.90
CA HIS A 119 10.14 -3.26 -1.94
C HIS A 119 8.83 -3.91 -2.39
N VAL A 120 7.76 -3.12 -2.50
CA VAL A 120 6.44 -3.58 -2.98
C VAL A 120 6.52 -4.38 -4.29
N PRO A 121 7.33 -4.01 -5.31
CA PRO A 121 7.45 -4.82 -6.53
C PRO A 121 7.97 -6.24 -6.27
N SER A 122 8.84 -6.41 -5.27
CA SER A 122 9.42 -7.70 -4.90
C SER A 122 8.44 -8.58 -4.12
N TYR A 123 7.58 -7.99 -3.30
CA TYR A 123 6.66 -8.74 -2.43
C TYR A 123 5.24 -8.89 -3.00
N GLY A 124 4.78 -7.91 -3.77
CA GLY A 124 3.46 -7.86 -4.39
C GLY A 124 2.48 -6.92 -3.66
N GLY A 125 1.53 -6.36 -4.43
CA GLY A 125 0.60 -5.35 -3.94
C GLY A 125 -0.39 -5.82 -2.87
N HIS A 126 -0.76 -7.11 -2.84
CA HIS A 126 -1.64 -7.65 -1.79
C HIS A 126 -0.94 -7.71 -0.41
N LEU A 127 0.38 -7.89 -0.37
CA LEU A 127 1.09 -7.80 0.90
C LEU A 127 1.20 -6.34 1.35
N ALA A 128 1.46 -5.43 0.41
CA ALA A 128 1.46 -3.99 0.69
C ALA A 128 0.10 -3.50 1.19
N SER A 129 -1.02 -4.02 0.65
CA SER A 129 -2.36 -3.66 1.14
C SER A 129 -2.57 -4.10 2.58
N LEU A 130 -2.16 -5.32 2.94
CA LEU A 130 -2.24 -5.78 4.32
C LEU A 130 -1.40 -4.93 5.28
N VAL A 131 -0.19 -4.54 4.87
CA VAL A 131 0.68 -3.64 5.66
C VAL A 131 0.05 -2.26 5.82
N ALA A 132 -0.56 -1.71 4.76
CA ALA A 132 -1.27 -0.45 4.82
C ALA A 132 -2.48 -0.52 5.77
N THR A 133 -3.28 -1.59 5.69
CA THR A 133 -4.39 -1.84 6.62
C THR A 133 -3.90 -1.96 8.06
N LEU A 134 -2.86 -2.76 8.30
CA LEU A 134 -2.24 -2.93 9.63
C LEU A 134 -1.80 -1.58 10.21
N LEU A 135 -1.13 -0.74 9.42
CA LEU A 135 -0.70 0.58 9.85
C LEU A 135 -1.87 1.50 10.16
N GLY A 136 -2.86 1.57 9.28
CA GLY A 136 -4.07 2.37 9.50
C GLY A 136 -4.78 1.96 10.78
N ASP A 137 -4.93 0.66 11.03
CA ASP A 137 -5.54 0.14 12.25
C ASP A 137 -4.74 0.55 13.49
N ILE A 138 -3.42 0.27 13.55
CA ILE A 138 -2.61 0.61 14.72
C ILE A 138 -2.67 2.13 15.02
N LEU A 139 -2.53 2.96 13.99
CA LEU A 139 -2.50 4.43 14.13
C LEU A 139 -3.85 4.99 14.60
N ASN A 140 -4.96 4.50 14.03
CA ASN A 140 -6.31 4.94 14.42
C ASN A 140 -6.69 4.49 15.84
N HIS A 141 -6.21 3.33 16.28
CA HIS A 141 -6.49 2.84 17.63
C HIS A 141 -5.62 3.51 18.71
N ASP A 142 -4.37 3.86 18.41
CA ASP A 142 -3.49 4.56 19.34
C ASP A 142 -2.73 5.72 18.67
N PRO A 143 -3.32 6.93 18.67
CA PRO A 143 -2.69 8.12 18.08
C PRO A 143 -1.32 8.48 18.70
N HIS A 144 -0.97 7.99 19.90
CA HIS A 144 0.33 8.30 20.51
C HIS A 144 1.51 7.65 19.78
N VAL A 145 1.27 6.61 18.97
CA VAL A 145 2.32 5.97 18.16
C VAL A 145 2.63 6.74 16.88
N VAL A 146 1.79 7.70 16.48
CA VAL A 146 1.96 8.49 15.24
C VAL A 146 3.31 9.18 15.20
N HIS A 147 3.74 9.80 16.31
CA HIS A 147 5.04 10.47 16.39
C HIS A 147 6.20 9.51 16.08
N TYR A 148 6.18 8.33 16.71
CA TYR A 148 7.18 7.29 16.45
C TYR A 148 7.15 6.80 15.00
N VAL A 149 5.97 6.68 14.39
CA VAL A 149 5.83 6.25 12.98
C VAL A 149 6.46 7.25 12.01
N HIS A 150 6.42 8.55 12.32
CA HIS A 150 7.15 9.57 11.57
C HIS A 150 8.65 9.48 11.81
N GLU A 151 9.11 9.44 13.06
CA GLU A 151 10.53 9.41 13.42
C GLU A 151 11.27 8.15 12.96
N SER A 152 10.59 7.00 12.98
CA SER A 152 11.17 5.70 12.61
C SER A 152 11.38 5.53 11.11
N GLY A 153 10.82 6.41 10.27
CA GLY A 153 10.89 6.31 8.82
C GLY A 153 9.80 5.45 8.18
N ILE A 154 8.86 4.89 8.96
CA ILE A 154 7.69 4.17 8.41
C ILE A 154 6.84 5.12 7.55
N ALA A 155 6.53 6.31 8.06
CA ALA A 155 5.75 7.30 7.31
C ALA A 155 6.44 7.67 5.99
N GLN A 156 7.76 7.89 6.01
CA GLN A 156 8.53 8.19 4.81
C GLN A 156 8.52 7.03 3.80
N ALA A 157 8.65 5.78 4.27
CA ALA A 157 8.55 4.60 3.41
C ALA A 157 7.16 4.51 2.77
N PHE A 158 6.10 4.82 3.53
CA PHE A 158 4.74 4.85 3.02
C PHE A 158 4.54 5.96 1.97
N PHE A 159 5.03 7.18 2.20
CA PHE A 159 4.96 8.26 1.21
C PHE A 159 5.71 7.89 -0.06
N ASN A 160 6.92 7.35 0.06
CA ASN A 160 7.71 6.92 -1.09
C ASN A 160 7.00 5.83 -1.91
N MET A 161 6.32 4.90 -1.23
CA MET A 161 5.49 3.89 -1.88
C MET A 161 4.34 4.53 -2.67
N VAL A 162 3.56 5.41 -2.03
CA VAL A 162 2.41 6.07 -2.68
C VAL A 162 2.85 6.95 -3.86
N GLN A 163 4.01 7.59 -3.75
CA GLN A 163 4.55 8.48 -4.78
C GLN A 163 5.32 7.76 -5.89
N GLY A 164 5.56 6.44 -5.76
CA GLY A 164 6.37 5.70 -6.72
C GLY A 164 7.84 6.13 -6.71
N ASN A 165 8.30 6.76 -5.63
CA ASN A 165 9.72 7.11 -5.40
C ASN A 165 10.56 5.89 -4.99
N ILE A 166 10.00 4.68 -5.11
CA ILE A 166 10.73 3.43 -4.97
C ILE A 166 11.53 3.24 -6.26
N SER A 167 12.85 3.42 -6.17
CA SER A 167 13.78 3.13 -7.26
C SER A 167 13.60 1.68 -7.73
N PHE A 168 12.90 1.50 -8.85
CA PHE A 168 12.88 0.24 -9.57
C PHE A 168 14.31 -0.12 -9.97
N LEU A 169 14.74 -1.35 -9.65
CA LEU A 169 15.82 -2.12 -10.29
C LEU A 169 16.52 -1.44 -11.50
N GLY A 170 17.34 -0.41 -11.26
CA GLY A 170 18.06 0.31 -12.33
C GLY A 170 17.20 0.92 -13.43
N ALA A 171 15.90 1.14 -13.21
CA ALA A 171 15.07 1.85 -14.18
C ALA A 171 15.47 3.33 -14.20
N PRO A 172 15.67 3.92 -15.39
CA PRO A 172 16.02 5.33 -15.50
C PRO A 172 14.96 6.20 -14.79
N PRO A 173 15.35 7.37 -14.24
CA PRO A 173 14.40 8.31 -13.67
C PRO A 173 13.26 8.51 -14.67
N PRO A 174 12.00 8.63 -14.21
CA PRO A 174 10.87 8.77 -15.11
C PRO A 174 11.12 9.98 -16.01
N SER A 175 11.52 9.72 -17.26
CA SER A 175 11.29 10.67 -18.33
C SER A 175 9.80 10.93 -18.35
N GLU A 176 9.38 12.16 -18.61
CA GLU A 176 8.00 12.68 -18.54
C GLU A 176 6.92 11.87 -19.29
N ALA A 177 7.31 10.81 -20.01
CA ALA A 177 6.46 9.85 -20.73
C ALA A 177 6.44 8.42 -20.16
N SER A 178 7.09 8.12 -19.03
CA SER A 178 7.07 6.77 -18.47
C SER A 178 5.72 6.49 -17.80
N THR A 179 4.81 5.86 -18.54
CA THR A 179 3.53 5.30 -18.07
C THR A 179 3.74 4.14 -17.08
N SER A 180 4.79 4.14 -16.27
CA SER A 180 5.06 3.06 -15.32
C SER A 180 4.08 3.14 -14.15
N PRO A 181 3.55 2.01 -13.65
CA PRO A 181 2.59 2.03 -12.57
C PRO A 181 3.30 2.46 -11.29
N ILE A 182 2.82 3.53 -10.68
CA ILE A 182 3.32 4.05 -9.40
C ILE A 182 3.10 3.00 -8.30
N LEU A 183 1.95 2.32 -8.34
CA LEU A 183 1.54 1.26 -7.43
C LEU A 183 1.07 0.01 -8.18
N PRO A 184 1.17 -1.20 -7.61
CA PRO A 184 0.51 -2.37 -8.18
C PRO A 184 -1.00 -2.13 -8.34
N SER A 185 -1.60 -2.65 -9.42
CA SER A 185 -3.04 -2.54 -9.69
C SER A 185 -3.87 -3.46 -8.77
N VAL A 186 -3.82 -3.18 -7.46
CA VAL A 186 -4.51 -3.91 -6.39
C VAL A 186 -5.51 -2.95 -5.72
N PRO A 187 -6.83 -3.17 -5.89
CA PRO A 187 -7.85 -2.27 -5.36
C PRO A 187 -7.73 -2.02 -3.86
N GLU A 188 -7.49 -3.08 -3.08
CA GLU A 188 -7.41 -3.05 -1.61
C GLU A 188 -6.28 -2.14 -1.13
N LEU A 189 -5.15 -2.13 -1.85
CA LEU A 189 -4.03 -1.23 -1.55
C LEU A 189 -4.45 0.23 -1.76
N ILE A 190 -5.05 0.54 -2.91
CA ILE A 190 -5.42 1.91 -3.26
C ILE A 190 -6.49 2.45 -2.29
N MET A 191 -7.47 1.61 -1.92
CA MET A 191 -8.52 1.95 -0.96
C MET A 191 -7.97 2.21 0.45
N ALA A 192 -6.90 1.53 0.85
CA ALA A 192 -6.29 1.72 2.17
C ALA A 192 -5.51 3.04 2.31
N ILE A 193 -5.03 3.63 1.20
CA ILE A 193 -4.14 4.79 1.24
C ILE A 193 -4.73 6.00 1.97
N PRO A 194 -5.95 6.47 1.64
CA PRO A 194 -6.51 7.63 2.32
C PRO A 194 -6.67 7.42 3.84
N ASN A 195 -7.05 6.21 4.27
CA ASN A 195 -7.15 5.89 5.69
C ASN A 195 -5.80 6.03 6.40
N VAL A 196 -4.73 5.49 5.83
CA VAL A 196 -3.38 5.62 6.41
C VAL A 196 -2.92 7.08 6.40
N LEU A 197 -3.16 7.83 5.32
CA LEU A 197 -2.81 9.26 5.26
C LEU A 197 -3.55 10.09 6.33
N ALA A 198 -4.84 9.82 6.54
CA ALA A 198 -5.61 10.43 7.62
C ALA A 198 -5.03 10.08 8.99
N ALA A 199 -4.71 8.80 9.21
CA ALA A 199 -4.15 8.32 10.47
C ALA A 199 -2.74 8.91 10.76
N LEU A 200 -1.91 9.07 9.73
CA LEU A 200 -0.60 9.74 9.83
C LEU A 200 -0.73 11.24 10.15
N ALA A 201 -1.89 11.85 9.86
CA ALA A 201 -2.18 13.25 10.10
C ALA A 201 -2.96 13.52 11.41
N LEU A 202 -3.10 12.52 12.30
CA LEU A 202 -3.80 12.68 13.59
C LEU A 202 -3.12 13.67 14.56
N THR A 203 -1.84 13.96 14.35
CA THR A 203 -1.07 14.95 15.13
C THR A 203 -0.76 16.18 14.28
N GLU A 204 -0.51 17.34 14.93
CA GLU A 204 -0.18 18.57 14.20
C GLU A 204 1.09 18.42 13.36
N ASP A 205 2.14 17.80 13.91
CA ASP A 205 3.38 17.56 13.17
C ASP A 205 3.21 16.49 12.09
N GLY A 206 2.38 15.48 12.33
CA GLY A 206 2.02 14.49 11.30
C GLY A 206 1.25 15.13 10.13
N ALA A 207 0.33 16.05 10.42
CA ALA A 207 -0.37 16.82 9.41
C ALA A 207 0.58 17.70 8.57
N LYS A 208 1.59 18.32 9.21
CA LYS A 208 2.65 19.05 8.49
C LYS A 208 3.45 18.11 7.59
N ALA A 209 3.86 16.94 8.10
CA ALA A 209 4.61 15.95 7.32
C ALA A 209 3.82 15.45 6.09
N VAL A 210 2.52 15.15 6.23
CA VAL A 210 1.65 14.75 5.10
C VAL A 210 1.53 15.89 4.08
N LYS A 211 1.40 17.14 4.54
CA LYS A 211 1.35 18.31 3.67
C LYS A 211 2.65 18.53 2.90
N GLU A 212 3.80 18.36 3.56
CA GLU A 212 5.12 18.50 2.96
C GLU A 212 5.41 17.38 1.95
N ALA A 213 5.07 16.13 2.29
CA ALA A 213 5.22 15.00 1.38
C ALA A 213 4.32 15.14 0.13
N ASN A 214 3.12 15.70 0.28
CA ASN A 214 2.14 15.90 -0.80
C ASN A 214 1.94 14.67 -1.73
N PRO A 215 1.39 13.56 -1.21
CA PRO A 215 1.19 12.33 -1.97
C PRO A 215 -0.02 12.38 -2.95
N PHE A 216 -0.84 13.43 -2.88
CA PHE A 216 -2.14 13.49 -3.56
C PHE A 216 -2.06 13.48 -5.10
N PRO A 217 -1.12 14.17 -5.76
CA PRO A 217 -0.99 14.09 -7.22
C PRO A 217 -0.73 12.66 -7.69
N ALA A 218 0.15 11.92 -7.00
CA ALA A 218 0.46 10.53 -7.34
C ALA A 218 -0.77 9.62 -7.13
N LEU A 219 -1.47 9.76 -6.01
CA LEU A 219 -2.69 8.99 -5.73
C LEU A 219 -3.80 9.26 -6.77
N ILE A 220 -4.01 10.53 -7.13
CA ILE A 220 -5.04 10.91 -8.11
C ILE A 220 -4.65 10.44 -9.52
N SER A 221 -3.35 10.38 -9.83
CA SER A 221 -2.87 9.91 -11.14
C SER A 221 -3.25 8.49 -11.49
N LEU A 222 -3.52 7.65 -10.49
CA LEU A 222 -3.98 6.27 -10.68
C LEU A 222 -5.31 6.20 -11.44
N PHE A 223 -6.18 7.21 -11.28
CA PHE A 223 -7.54 7.19 -11.81
C PHE A 223 -7.65 7.54 -13.29
N TYR A 224 -6.62 8.19 -13.85
CA TYR A 224 -6.55 8.49 -15.29
C TYR A 224 -5.42 7.74 -15.99
N ASN A 225 -4.67 6.89 -15.28
CA ASN A 225 -3.63 6.07 -15.87
C ASN A 225 -4.23 4.80 -16.51
N PRO A 226 -3.99 4.56 -17.83
CA PRO A 226 -4.55 3.41 -18.55
C PRO A 226 -4.23 2.03 -17.95
N GLN A 227 -3.16 1.90 -17.16
CA GLN A 227 -2.78 0.61 -16.57
C GLN A 227 -3.70 0.15 -15.44
N TYR A 228 -4.46 1.06 -14.82
CA TYR A 228 -5.45 0.73 -13.79
C TYR A 228 -6.86 0.57 -14.38
N ALA A 229 -7.05 1.05 -15.61
CA ALA A 229 -8.31 1.01 -16.33
C ALA A 229 -8.38 -0.18 -17.31
N MET A 230 -9.59 -0.46 -17.79
CA MET A 230 -9.81 -1.48 -18.82
C MET A 230 -9.17 -1.06 -20.15
N PRO A 231 -8.67 -2.01 -20.96
CA PRO A 231 -8.67 -3.46 -20.74
C PRO A 231 -7.47 -3.97 -19.91
N ALA A 232 -6.51 -3.12 -19.57
CA ALA A 232 -5.26 -3.52 -18.91
C ALA A 232 -5.50 -4.05 -17.49
N SER A 233 -6.45 -3.46 -16.77
CA SER A 233 -6.81 -3.86 -15.42
C SER A 233 -8.29 -3.63 -15.11
N ARG A 234 -8.81 -4.41 -14.15
CA ARG A 234 -10.14 -4.23 -13.58
C ARG A 234 -10.10 -3.42 -12.27
N CYS A 235 -8.98 -2.78 -11.97
CA CYS A 235 -8.73 -2.13 -10.70
C CYS A 235 -9.77 -1.03 -10.39
N LEU A 236 -10.15 -0.23 -11.40
CA LEU A 236 -11.07 0.90 -11.23
C LEU A 236 -12.57 0.55 -11.35
N LEU A 237 -12.96 -0.73 -11.41
CA LEU A 237 -14.33 -1.14 -11.78
C LEU A 237 -15.31 -1.39 -10.60
N ASN A 238 -14.94 -1.06 -9.36
CA ASN A 238 -15.75 -1.34 -8.15
C ASN A 238 -16.01 -0.06 -7.33
N GLU A 239 -16.41 -0.20 -6.06
CA GLU A 239 -16.58 0.89 -5.09
C GLU A 239 -15.28 1.64 -4.74
N LEU A 240 -14.15 1.27 -5.33
CA LEU A 240 -12.84 1.86 -5.07
C LEU A 240 -12.84 3.38 -5.23
N THR A 241 -13.41 3.91 -6.31
CA THR A 241 -13.44 5.37 -6.56
C THR A 241 -14.24 6.10 -5.50
N ALA A 242 -15.35 5.51 -5.06
CA ALA A 242 -16.19 6.05 -3.99
C ALA A 242 -15.45 6.03 -2.64
N ILE A 243 -14.85 4.90 -2.27
CA ILE A 243 -14.09 4.73 -1.02
C ILE A 243 -12.91 5.72 -0.96
N VAL A 244 -12.14 5.84 -2.04
CA VAL A 244 -11.03 6.79 -2.10
C VAL A 244 -11.53 8.23 -2.05
N GLY A 245 -12.61 8.55 -2.77
CA GLY A 245 -13.22 9.88 -2.74
C GLY A 245 -13.68 10.29 -1.34
N THR A 246 -14.39 9.41 -0.63
CA THR A 246 -14.80 9.63 0.77
C THR A 246 -13.59 9.76 1.70
N GLY A 247 -12.55 8.95 1.52
CA GLY A 247 -11.32 9.06 2.30
C GLY A 247 -10.59 10.40 2.09
N LEU A 248 -10.53 10.89 0.85
CA LEU A 248 -9.98 12.22 0.55
C LEU A 248 -10.83 13.35 1.13
N GLU A 249 -12.16 13.22 1.09
CA GLU A 249 -13.07 14.18 1.72
C GLU A 249 -12.83 14.27 3.23
N GLU A 250 -12.68 13.13 3.90
CA GLU A 250 -12.42 13.07 5.34
C GLU A 250 -11.07 13.73 5.70
N ILE A 251 -10.02 13.46 4.93
CA ILE A 251 -8.72 14.14 5.09
C ILE A 251 -8.89 15.67 4.96
N MET A 252 -9.61 16.13 3.93
CA MET A 252 -9.86 17.57 3.73
C MET A 252 -10.67 18.21 4.85
N ARG A 253 -11.53 17.45 5.53
CA ARG A 253 -12.37 17.90 6.64
C ARG A 253 -11.56 18.09 7.92
N HIS A 254 -10.58 17.23 8.15
CA HIS A 254 -9.81 17.21 9.41
C HIS A 254 -8.43 17.88 9.31
N VAL A 255 -7.86 17.98 8.11
CA VAL A 255 -6.51 18.52 7.89
C VAL A 255 -6.60 19.77 7.02
N GLU A 256 -6.84 20.93 7.60
CA GLU A 256 -7.12 22.18 6.85
C GLU A 256 -6.03 22.52 5.80
N GLY A 257 -4.76 22.24 6.12
CA GLY A 257 -3.62 22.56 5.27
C GLY A 257 -3.48 21.75 3.98
N VAL A 258 -4.17 20.61 3.84
CA VAL A 258 -4.04 19.74 2.64
C VAL A 258 -5.17 19.93 1.63
N LYS A 259 -6.28 20.54 2.01
CA LYS A 259 -7.41 20.81 1.12
C LYS A 259 -6.99 21.53 -0.18
N PRO A 260 -6.18 22.59 -0.16
CA PRO A 260 -5.72 23.23 -1.40
C PRO A 260 -4.89 22.30 -2.29
N LEU A 261 -4.12 21.38 -1.69
CA LEU A 261 -3.27 20.44 -2.43
C LEU A 261 -4.11 19.38 -3.15
N ILE A 262 -5.09 18.79 -2.45
CA ILE A 262 -6.02 17.81 -3.03
C ILE A 262 -6.83 18.46 -4.16
N MET A 263 -7.40 19.65 -3.93
CA MET A 263 -8.17 20.34 -4.97
C MET A 263 -7.32 20.68 -6.19
N LYS A 264 -6.08 21.12 -5.99
CA LYS A 264 -5.15 21.38 -7.09
C LYS A 264 -4.87 20.11 -7.91
N ALA A 265 -4.59 18.99 -7.24
CA ALA A 265 -4.34 17.72 -7.90
C ALA A 265 -5.57 17.20 -8.68
N ILE A 266 -6.78 17.42 -8.18
CA ILE A 266 -8.03 17.08 -8.91
C ILE A 266 -8.15 17.93 -10.19
N VAL A 267 -7.90 19.23 -10.11
CA VAL A 267 -7.96 20.12 -11.29
C VAL A 267 -6.92 19.73 -12.34
N GLU A 268 -5.69 19.43 -11.91
CA GLU A 268 -4.63 18.95 -12.81
C GLU A 268 -5.00 17.62 -13.49
N ALA A 269 -5.61 16.71 -12.74
CA ALA A 269 -6.12 15.45 -13.28
C ALA A 269 -7.24 15.67 -14.31
N MET A 270 -8.19 16.57 -14.03
CA MET A 270 -9.27 16.91 -14.97
C MET A 270 -8.74 17.50 -16.27
N ASN A 271 -7.75 18.39 -16.20
CA ASN A 271 -7.10 18.94 -17.40
C ASN A 271 -6.40 17.82 -18.20
N THR A 272 -5.68 16.93 -17.51
CA THR A 272 -5.02 15.78 -18.15
C THR A 272 -6.02 14.87 -18.87
N VAL A 273 -7.16 14.58 -18.23
CA VAL A 273 -8.23 13.77 -18.85
C VAL A 273 -8.86 14.49 -20.06
N ALA A 274 -9.03 15.81 -19.98
CA ALA A 274 -9.53 16.60 -21.12
C ALA A 274 -8.55 16.56 -22.31
N ASP A 275 -7.25 16.67 -22.04
CA ASP A 275 -6.21 16.57 -23.06
C ASP A 275 -6.18 15.17 -23.70
N MET A 276 -6.28 14.10 -22.89
CA MET A 276 -6.43 12.73 -23.39
C MET A 276 -7.66 12.58 -24.30
N GLY A 277 -8.78 13.20 -23.95
CA GLY A 277 -10.00 13.23 -24.77
C GLY A 277 -9.79 13.94 -26.10
N ASN A 278 -9.12 15.09 -26.09
CA ASN A 278 -8.80 15.85 -27.30
C ASN A 278 -7.87 15.04 -28.24
N GLU A 279 -6.86 14.37 -27.70
CA GLU A 279 -5.97 13.50 -28.48
C GLU A 279 -6.71 12.31 -29.09
N LEU A 280 -7.62 11.68 -28.35
CA LEU A 280 -8.43 10.57 -28.84
C LEU A 280 -9.34 11.03 -29.99
N GLN A 281 -9.98 12.20 -29.83
CA GLN A 281 -10.82 12.78 -30.86
C GLN A 281 -10.03 13.05 -32.16
N GLN A 282 -8.82 13.61 -32.07
CA GLN A 282 -7.95 13.81 -33.24
C GLN A 282 -7.57 12.49 -33.92
N LYS A 283 -7.26 11.45 -33.14
CA LYS A 283 -6.96 10.11 -33.66
C LYS A 283 -8.15 9.53 -34.42
N GLU A 284 -9.37 9.65 -33.89
CA GLU A 284 -10.60 9.18 -34.56
C GLU A 284 -10.88 9.91 -35.88
N TYR A 285 -10.71 11.24 -35.92
CA TYR A 285 -10.82 12.00 -37.17
C TYR A 285 -9.80 11.54 -38.22
N SER A 286 -8.54 11.34 -37.83
CA SER A 286 -7.46 10.90 -38.75
C SER A 286 -7.65 9.48 -39.31
N VAL A 287 -8.38 8.61 -38.60
CA VAL A 287 -8.72 7.26 -39.07
C VAL A 287 -9.90 7.33 -40.04
N THR A 288 -10.88 8.19 -39.75
CA THR A 288 -12.05 8.41 -40.60
C THR A 288 -11.63 8.98 -41.97
N GLU A 289 -10.72 9.97 -42.01
CA GLU A 289 -10.20 10.53 -43.28
C GLU A 289 -9.41 9.51 -44.12
N ARG A 290 -8.64 8.62 -43.48
CA ARG A 290 -7.93 7.52 -44.18
C ARG A 290 -8.86 6.45 -44.72
N GLY A 291 -9.99 6.18 -44.06
CA GLY A 291 -11.02 5.25 -44.55
C GLY A 291 -11.87 5.80 -45.70
N LEU A 292 -11.91 7.12 -45.87
CA LEU A 292 -12.62 7.84 -46.94
C LEU A 292 -11.73 8.18 -48.15
N SER A 293 -10.43 7.88 -48.09
CA SER A 293 -9.52 8.07 -49.23
C SER A 293 -9.90 7.08 -50.34
N PRO A 294 -10.34 7.53 -51.53
CA PRO A 294 -10.66 6.60 -52.61
C PRO A 294 -9.41 5.79 -52.96
N ASN A 295 -9.56 4.46 -53.05
CA ASN A 295 -8.50 3.59 -53.51
C ASN A 295 -8.13 3.98 -54.95
N PRO A 296 -6.93 4.53 -55.22
CA PRO A 296 -6.55 4.95 -56.57
C PRO A 296 -6.48 3.79 -57.57
N GLU A 297 -6.45 2.54 -57.11
CA GLU A 297 -6.51 1.36 -57.99
C GLU A 297 -7.91 1.09 -58.58
N LEU A 298 -8.99 1.67 -58.02
CA LEU A 298 -10.35 1.48 -58.53
C LEU A 298 -10.79 2.55 -59.54
N GLU A 299 -10.07 3.68 -59.65
CA GLU A 299 -10.37 4.71 -60.66
C GLU A 299 -9.74 4.43 -62.04
N LEU A 300 -8.76 3.51 -62.13
CA LEU A 300 -8.15 3.09 -63.40
C LEU A 300 -8.95 1.97 -64.12
N GLN A 301 -10.09 1.55 -63.58
CA GLN A 301 -10.97 0.53 -64.18
C GLN A 301 -12.35 1.06 -64.62
N ARG A 302 -12.53 2.39 -64.69
CA ARG A 302 -13.75 3.01 -65.24
C ARG A 302 -13.52 3.70 -66.57
#